data_AF-A0A0D3C9L7-F1
#
_entry.id   AF-A0A0D3C9L7-F1
#
_cell.length_a   1.000
_cell.length_b   1.000
_cell.length_c   1.000
_cell.angle_alpha   90.00
_cell.angle_beta   90.00
_cell.angle_gamma   90.00
#
_symmetry.space_group_name_H-M   'P 1'
#
loop_
_entity.id
_entity.type
_entity.pdbx_description
1 polymer ?
#
loop_
_entity_poly.entity_id
_entity_poly.type
_entity_poly.pdbx_seq_one_letter_code
_entity_poly.pdbx_strand_id
1 'polypeptide(L)' 'MARRKISKEEVVQKLKDDGDFDSLRVNIIRRLKDNEELRNNMISLVKESAALNRPGVQNMKTRQLSDAIFQEVV' A
#
# COMPACT_ATOMS: atom_id res chain seq x y z
N MET A 1 -36.52 -16.62 -23.45
CA MET A 1 -35.61 -15.45 -23.45
C MET A 1 -34.21 -15.93 -23.08
N ALA A 2 -33.25 -15.86 -24.00
CA ALA A 2 -31.87 -16.24 -23.71
C ALA A 2 -31.26 -15.25 -22.70
N ARG A 3 -30.61 -15.75 -21.65
CA ARG A 3 -29.96 -14.91 -20.64
C ARG A 3 -28.74 -14.24 -21.27
N ARG A 4 -28.79 -12.92 -21.47
CA ARG A 4 -27.64 -12.14 -21.97
C ARG A 4 -26.44 -12.41 -21.06
N LYS A 5 -25.32 -12.81 -21.65
CA LYS A 5 -24.07 -13.01 -20.91
C LYS A 5 -23.47 -11.63 -20.61
N ILE A 6 -23.35 -11.31 -19.32
CA ILE A 6 -22.74 -10.06 -18.87
C ILE A 6 -21.23 -10.15 -19.14
N SER A 7 -20.67 -9.13 -19.80
CA SER A 7 -19.22 -9.03 -20.04
C SER A 7 -18.49 -8.45 -18.83
N LYS A 8 -17.17 -8.66 -18.77
CA LYS A 8 -16.35 -8.11 -17.68
C LYS A 8 -16.34 -6.58 -17.72
N GLU A 9 -16.35 -6.01 -18.92
CA GLU A 9 -16.32 -4.58 -19.20
C GLU A 9 -17.62 -3.90 -18.74
N GLU A 10 -18.77 -4.55 -18.94
CA GLU A 10 -20.07 -4.06 -18.44
C GLU A 10 -20.06 -3.94 -16.90
N VAL A 11 -19.46 -4.91 -16.20
CA VAL A 11 -19.32 -4.88 -14.74
C VAL A 11 -18.36 -3.76 -14.30
N VAL A 12 -17.22 -3.61 -14.98
CA VAL A 12 -16.26 -2.54 -14.67
C VAL A 12 -16.88 -1.16 -14.88
N GLN A 13 -17.63 -0.96 -15.96
CA GLN A 13 -18.29 0.33 -16.22
C GLN A 13 -19.34 0.61 -15.14
N LYS A 14 -20.17 -0.38 -14.79
CA LYS A 14 -21.17 -0.25 -13.73
C LYS A 14 -20.54 0.14 -12.38
N LEU A 15 -19.44 -0.51 -12.00
CA LEU A 15 -18.69 -0.16 -10.78
C LEU A 15 -18.14 1.27 -10.80
N LYS A 16 -17.78 1.82 -11.98
CA LYS A 16 -17.37 3.22 -12.10
C LYS A 16 -18.55 4.17 -11.95
N ASP A 17 -19.66 3.86 -12.63
CA ASP A 17 -20.87 4.68 -12.60
C ASP A 17 -21.48 4.77 -11.20
N ASP A 18 -21.41 3.67 -10.44
CA ASP A 18 -21.90 3.59 -9.06
C ASP A 18 -20.92 4.18 -8.03
N GLY A 19 -19.70 4.57 -8.44
CA GLY A 19 -18.66 5.07 -7.55
C GLY A 19 -18.01 4.00 -6.65
N ASP A 20 -18.29 2.73 -6.91
CA ASP A 20 -17.86 1.59 -6.08
C ASP A 20 -16.35 1.35 -6.11
N PHE A 21 -15.63 1.90 -7.09
CA PHE A 21 -14.17 1.82 -7.13
C PHE A 21 -13.51 2.44 -5.89
N ASP A 22 -14.08 3.51 -5.32
CA ASP A 22 -13.54 4.10 -4.10
C ASP A 22 -13.79 3.20 -2.89
N SER A 23 -14.97 2.61 -2.79
CA SER A 23 -15.29 1.59 -1.78
C SER A 23 -14.37 0.37 -1.90
N LEU A 24 -14.09 -0.10 -3.12
CA LEU A 24 -13.15 -1.19 -3.38
C LEU A 24 -11.73 -0.82 -2.95
N ARG A 25 -11.25 0.39 -3.28
CA ARG A 25 -9.93 0.88 -2.83
C ARG A 25 -9.83 0.92 -1.32
N VAL A 26 -10.83 1.48 -0.63
CA VAL A 26 -10.88 1.55 0.83
C VAL A 26 -10.85 0.15 1.44
N ASN A 27 -11.61 -0.80 0.89
CA ASN A 27 -11.63 -2.18 1.36
C ASN A 27 -10.28 -2.89 1.15
N ILE A 28 -9.62 -2.67 0.02
CA ILE A 28 -8.28 -3.21 -0.24
C ILE A 28 -7.29 -2.63 0.76
N ILE A 29 -7.28 -1.31 0.96
CA ILE A 29 -6.41 -0.64 1.94
C ILE A 29 -6.66 -1.19 3.36
N ARG A 30 -7.92 -1.39 3.75
CA ARG A 30 -8.27 -1.98 5.05
C ARG A 30 -7.69 -3.39 5.19
N ARG A 31 -7.90 -4.26 4.20
CA ARG A 31 -7.34 -5.62 4.20
C ARG A 31 -5.81 -5.63 4.28
N LEU A 32 -5.14 -4.70 3.59
CA LEU A 32 -3.69 -4.55 3.66
C LEU A 32 -3.23 -4.09 5.05
N LYS A 33 -3.97 -3.17 5.69
CA LYS A 33 -3.69 -2.71 7.06
C LYS A 33 -3.91 -3.80 8.11
N ASP A 34 -4.92 -4.63 7.92
CA ASP A 34 -5.26 -5.73 8.84
C ASP A 34 -4.32 -6.94 8.66
N ASN A 35 -3.51 -6.96 7.59
CA ASN A 35 -2.51 -8.01 7.38
C ASN A 35 -1.28 -7.77 8.28
N GLU A 36 -1.29 -8.41 9.46
CA GLU A 36 -0.21 -8.29 10.44
C GLU A 36 1.14 -8.80 9.91
N GLU A 37 1.14 -9.84 9.09
CA GLU A 37 2.36 -10.38 8.49
C GLU A 37 3.02 -9.35 7.59
N LEU A 38 2.25 -8.73 6.68
CA LEU A 38 2.73 -7.66 5.81
C LEU A 38 3.25 -6.47 6.63
N ARG A 39 2.53 -6.09 7.68
CA ARG A 39 2.94 -5.01 8.59
C ARG A 39 4.26 -5.34 9.29
N ASN A 40 4.42 -6.56 9.80
CA ASN A 40 5.65 -6.99 10.48
C ASN A 40 6.83 -7.05 9.51
N ASN A 41 6.63 -7.55 8.29
CA ASN A 41 7.65 -7.56 7.25
C ASN A 41 8.10 -6.14 6.89
N MET A 42 7.17 -5.20 6.72
CA MET A 42 7.50 -3.79 6.50
C MET A 42 8.32 -3.19 7.66
N ILE A 43 7.95 -3.50 8.91
CA ILE A 43 8.70 -3.03 10.09
C ILE A 43 10.14 -3.59 10.07
N SER A 44 10.32 -4.86 9.72
CA SER A 44 11.64 -5.48 9.62
C SER A 44 12.49 -4.81 8.53
N LEU A 45 11.93 -4.59 7.34
CA LEU A 45 12.63 -3.88 6.25
C LEU A 45 13.07 -2.47 6.68
N VAL A 46 12.22 -1.72 7.39
CA VAL A 46 12.58 -0.39 7.90
C VAL A 46 13.73 -0.48 8.91
N LYS A 47 13.73 -1.49 9.80
CA LYS A 47 14.80 -1.68 10.79
C LYS A 47 16.13 -2.10 10.16
N GLU A 48 16.08 -2.86 9.06
CA GLU A 48 17.25 -3.34 8.34
C GLU A 48 17.80 -2.32 7.33
N SER A 49 17.07 -1.22 7.08
CA SER A 49 17.45 -0.16 6.14
C SER A 49 18.89 0.34 6.38
N ALA A 50 19.62 0.53 5.28
CA ALA A 50 20.96 1.09 5.30
C ALA A 50 20.98 2.53 5.84
N ALA A 51 19.88 3.27 5.70
CA ALA A 51 19.73 4.62 6.25
C ALA A 51 19.85 4.66 7.78
N LEU A 52 19.45 3.60 8.48
CA LEU A 52 19.57 3.49 9.94
C LEU A 52 20.96 3.01 10.38
N ASN A 53 21.69 2.28 9.51
CA ASN A 53 22.97 1.65 9.86
C ASN A 53 24.20 2.46 9.41
N ARG A 54 24.00 3.66 8.86
CA ARG A 54 25.11 4.50 8.37
C ARG A 54 25.83 5.28 9.49
N PRO A 55 27.14 5.56 9.35
CA PRO A 55 27.86 6.41 10.30
C PRO A 55 27.20 7.79 10.46
N GLY A 56 27.09 8.26 11.71
CA GLY A 56 26.51 9.57 12.02
C GLY A 56 24.98 9.61 12.16
N VAL A 57 24.30 8.45 12.10
CA VAL A 57 22.83 8.34 12.29
C VAL A 57 22.35 9.00 13.60
N GLN A 58 23.15 8.92 14.67
CA GLN A 58 22.85 9.51 15.98
C GLN A 58 22.68 11.03 15.99
N ASN A 59 23.22 11.72 14.97
CA ASN A 59 23.13 13.18 14.83
C ASN A 59 21.99 13.61 13.90
N MET A 60 21.26 12.64 13.32
CA MET A 60 20.18 12.91 12.38
C MET A 60 18.83 13.00 13.07
N LYS A 61 17.95 13.86 12.54
CA LYS A 61 16.56 13.92 12.99
C LYS A 61 15.78 12.74 12.43
N THR A 62 14.80 12.25 13.18
CA THR A 62 13.89 11.16 12.77
C THR A 62 13.27 11.41 11.39
N ARG A 63 12.93 12.67 11.08
CA ARG A 63 12.37 13.02 9.76
C ARG A 63 13.36 12.77 8.62
N GLN A 64 14.64 13.10 8.80
CA GLN A 64 15.67 12.88 7.78
C GLN A 64 15.94 11.39 7.55
N LEU A 65 15.88 10.59 8.62
CA LEU A 65 15.98 9.13 8.51
C LEU A 65 14.76 8.56 7.78
N SER A 66 13.56 9.01 8.13
CA SER A 66 12.32 8.62 7.44
C SER A 66 12.38 8.95 5.95
N ASP A 67 12.78 10.17 5.59
CA ASP A 67 12.88 10.59 4.19
C ASP A 67 13.92 9.75 3.43
N ALA A 68 15.06 9.41 4.06
CA ALA A 68 16.07 8.52 3.47
C ALA A 68 15.55 7.08 3.26
N ILE A 69 14.83 6.52 4.24
CA ILE A 69 14.19 5.21 4.12
C ILE A 69 13.15 5.21 2.98
N PHE A 70 12.36 6.29 2.85
CA PHE A 70 11.40 6.41 1.76
C PHE A 70 12.08 6.39 0.37
N GLN A 71 13.25 7.01 0.22
CA GLN A 71 14.02 6.97 -1.03
C GLN A 71 14.67 5.61 -1.31
N GLU A 72 14.86 4.76 -0.29
CA GLU A 72 15.41 3.41 -0.45
C GLU A 72 14.33 2.41 -0.89
N VAL A 73 13.09 2.60 -0.43
CA VAL A 73 11.98 1.64 -0.60
C VAL A 73 11.07 1.98 -1.80
N VAL A 74 11.02 3.24 -2.25
CA VAL A 74 10.15 3.74 -3.34
C VAL A 74 10.99 4.19 -4.53
#